data_AF-A0A535QKU0-F1
#
_entry.id   AF-A0A535QKU0-F1
#
_cell.length_a   1.000
_cell.length_b   1.000
_cell.length_c   1.000
_cell.angle_alpha   90.00
_cell.angle_beta   90.00
_cell.angle_gamma   90.00
#
_symmetry.space_group_name_H-M   'P 1'
#
loop_
_entity.id
_entity.type
_entity.pdbx_description
1 polymer ?
#
loop_
_entity_poly.entity_id
_entity_poly.type
_entity_poly.pdbx_seq_one_letter_code
_entity_poly.pdbx_strand_id
1 'polypeptide(L)' 'MKRLRCRECGRLRDFEPAYVCEQCFGPLEVAYDFEEVRERVSRESIARGPNTIWR' A
#
# COMPACT_ATOMS: atom_id res chain seq x y z
N MET A 1 5.06 -0.47 10.34
CA MET A 1 4.33 -1.76 10.47
C MET A 1 3.66 -2.05 9.14
N LYS A 2 3.83 -3.25 8.56
CA LYS A 2 3.09 -3.64 7.35
C LYS A 2 1.64 -3.90 7.75
N ARG A 3 0.67 -3.37 7.01
CA ARG A 3 -0.77 -3.47 7.33
C ARG A 3 -1.59 -3.77 6.09
N LEU A 4 -2.74 -4.40 6.30
CA LEU A 4 -3.79 -4.54 5.30
C LEU A 4 -4.92 -3.54 5.60
N ARG A 5 -5.64 -3.10 4.58
CA ARG A 5 -6.82 -2.24 4.67
C ARG A 5 -7.99 -2.92 3.95
N CYS A 6 -9.17 -2.91 4.56
CA CYS A 6 -10.38 -3.31 3.83
C CYS A 6 -10.82 -2.21 2.86
N ARG A 7 -11.09 -2.58 1.60
CA ARG A 7 -11.55 -1.63 0.58
C ARG A 7 -12.94 -1.05 0.87
N GLU A 8 -13.81 -1.83 1.52
CA GLU A 8 -15.19 -1.44 1.78
C GLU A 8 -15.34 -0.63 3.07
N CYS A 9 -14.80 -1.13 4.19
CA CYS A 9 -14.99 -0.50 5.50
C CYS A 9 -13.77 0.27 6.02
N GLY A 10 -12.63 0.24 5.32
CA GLY A 10 -11.42 0.98 5.68
C GLY A 10 -10.66 0.49 6.91
N ARG A 11 -11.12 -0.59 7.57
CA ARG A 11 -10.45 -1.14 8.77
C ARG A 11 -9.03 -1.58 8.45
N LEU A 12 -8.10 -1.22 9.32
CA LEU A 12 -6.71 -1.67 9.28
C LEU A 12 -6.55 -3.00 10.02
N ARG A 13 -5.69 -3.85 9.48
CA ARG A 13 -5.29 -5.14 10.05
C ARG A 13 -3.79 -5.32 9.95
N ASP A 14 -3.27 -6.26 10.73
CA ASP A 14 -1.89 -6.69 10.59
C ASP A 14 -1.66 -7.39 9.25
N PHE A 15 -0.42 -7.38 8.79
CA PHE A 15 -0.06 -8.04 7.54
C PHE A 15 0.03 -9.55 7.76
N GLU A 16 -0.99 -10.26 7.30
CA GLU A 16 -1.14 -11.71 7.45
C GLU A 16 -1.65 -12.34 6.14
N PRO A 17 -1.61 -13.69 6.00
CA PRO A 17 -2.11 -14.41 4.81
C PRO A 17 -3.65 -14.39 4.69
N ALA A 18 -4.25 -13.21 4.64
CA ALA A 18 -5.69 -13.00 4.55
C ALA A 18 -6.03 -12.11 3.35
N TYR A 19 -7.13 -12.44 2.67
CA TYR A 19 -7.65 -11.67 1.54
C TYR A 19 -9.07 -11.10 1.79
N VAL A 20 -9.69 -11.47 2.92
CA VAL A 20 -11.07 -11.10 3.29
C VAL A 20 -11.08 -10.43 4.67
N CYS A 21 -11.86 -9.36 4.80
CA CYS A 21 -12.12 -8.70 6.06
C CYS A 21 -13.12 -9.52 6.91
N GLU A 22 -12.77 -9.79 8.17
CA GLU A 22 -13.61 -10.58 9.09
C GLU A 22 -14.91 -9.88 9.51
N GLN A 23 -15.00 -8.56 9.36
CA GLN A 23 -16.17 -7.79 9.79
C GLN A 23 -17.23 -7.62 8.69
N CYS A 24 -16.80 -7.41 7.45
CA CYS A 24 -17.73 -7.10 6.35
C CYS A 24 -17.56 -8.00 5.12
N PHE A 25 -16.66 -9.00 5.19
CA PHE A 25 -16.34 -9.92 4.10
C PHE A 25 -15.86 -9.24 2.80
N GLY A 26 -15.45 -7.97 2.89
CA GLY A 26 -14.89 -7.21 1.78
C GLY A 26 -13.41 -7.55 1.54
N PRO A 27 -12.89 -7.25 0.34
CA PRO A 27 -11.50 -7.55 0.00
C PRO A 27 -10.52 -6.70 0.81
N LEU A 28 -9.40 -7.33 1.19
CA LEU A 28 -8.24 -6.66 1.80
C LEU A 28 -7.23 -6.24 0.73
N GLU A 29 -6.59 -5.09 0.93
CA GLU A 29 -5.48 -4.58 0.13
C GLU A 29 -4.33 -4.14 1.03
N VAL A 30 -3.15 -3.89 0.44
CA VAL A 30 -1.99 -3.36 1.19
C VAL A 30 -2.24 -1.91 1.57
N ALA A 31 -2.07 -1.58 2.86
CA ALA A 31 -2.13 -0.21 3.32
C ALA A 31 -0.78 0.48 3.12
N TYR A 32 -0.77 1.53 2.28
CA TYR A 32 0.39 2.42 2.09
C TYR A 32 0.20 3.73 2.86
N ASP A 33 1.29 4.25 3.42
CA ASP A 33 1.35 5.63 3.89
C ASP A 33 1.76 6.54 2.73
N PHE A 34 0.77 7.16 2.09
CA PHE A 34 1.04 8.02 0.95
C PHE A 34 1.67 9.36 1.33
N GLU A 35 1.55 9.81 2.58
CA GLU A 35 2.26 11.02 3.02
C GLU A 35 3.76 10.74 3.12
N GLU A 36 4.15 9.63 3.76
CA GLU A 36 5.56 9.22 3.81
C GLU A 36 6.12 8.95 2.39
N VAL A 37 5.33 8.33 1.50
CA VAL A 37 5.75 8.10 0.11
C VAL A 37 5.98 9.41 -0.62
N ARG A 38 5.08 10.40 -0.45
CA ARG A 38 5.19 11.71 -1.10
C ARG A 38 6.45 12.48 -0.70
N GLU A 39 6.91 12.32 0.54
CA GLU A 39 8.15 12.96 1.02
C GLU A 39 9.42 12.37 0.38
N ARG A 40 9.39 11.10 -0.04
CA ARG A 40 10.58 10.37 -0.49
C ARG A 40 10.62 10.12 -1.99
N VAL A 41 9.47 10.10 -2.66
CA VAL A 41 9.35 9.71 -4.06
C VAL A 41 8.85 10.90 -4.88
N SER A 42 9.66 11.33 -5.85
CA SER A 42 9.29 12.39 -6.80
C SER A 42 9.56 11.95 -8.25
N ARG A 43 8.94 12.63 -9.21
CA ARG A 43 9.20 12.37 -10.64
C ARG A 43 10.68 12.52 -10.98
N GLU A 44 11.35 13.48 -10.36
CA GLU A 44 12.78 13.74 -10.55
C GLU A 44 13.65 12.63 -9.93
N SER A 45 13.30 12.12 -8.75
CA SER A 45 14.04 11.00 -8.14
C SER A 45 13.92 9.73 -8.98
N ILE A 46 12.74 9.46 -9.55
CA ILE A 46 12.50 8.32 -10.46
C ILE A 46 13.33 8.50 -11.74
N ALA A 47 13.28 9.67 -12.38
CA ALA A 47 13.96 9.94 -13.64
C ALA A 47 15.49 9.80 -13.56
N ARG A 48 16.10 10.06 -12.39
CA ARG A 48 17.54 9.90 -12.13
C ARG A 48 17.99 8.44 -11.98
N GLY A 49 17.07 7.49 -11.85
CA GLY A 49 17.39 6.07 -11.68
C GLY A 49 17.85 5.36 -12.97
N PRO A 50 18.33 4.10 -12.88
CA PRO A 50 18.68 3.28 -14.04
C PRO A 50 17.49 2.99 -14.96
N ASN A 51 17.73 2.77 -16.27
CA ASN A 51 16.67 2.36 -17.21
C ASN A 51 16.26 0.91 -16.99
N THR A 52 15.19 0.68 -16.23
CA THR A 52 14.65 -0.64 -15.89
C THR A 52 13.13 -0.57 -15.93
N ILE A 53 12.44 -1.71 -15.85
CA ILE A 53 10.95 -1.73 -15.77
C ILE A 53 10.37 -1.00 -14.56
N TRP A 54 11.21 -0.62 -13.59
CA TRP A 54 10.84 0.07 -12.36
C TRP A 54 11.09 1.59 -12.43
N ARG A 55 11.55 2.11 -13.57
CA ARG A 55 11.67 3.54 -13.90
C ARG A 55 10.80 3.86 -15.12
#